data_AF-A0A7V5UFW7-F1
#
_entry.id   AF-A0A7V5UFW7-F1
#
_cell.length_a   1.000
_cell.length_b   1.000
_cell.length_c   1.000
_cell.angle_alpha   90.00
_cell.angle_beta   90.00
_cell.angle_gamma   90.00
#
_symmetry.space_group_name_H-M   'P 1'
#
loop_
_entity.id
_entity.type
_entity.pdbx_description
1 polymer ?
#
loop_
_entity_poly.entity_id
_entity_poly.type
_entity_poly.pdbx_seq_one_letter_code
_entity_poly.pdbx_strand_id
1 'polypeptide(L)'
;MKKLLLSVLLLCLFSGMLWAQATYVGSQTCATCHSDKYTDWSASGHPYKFSVIQDNQPPTYPDFVINFEDQWMDSLGSKPHTWDEIAGVIGGFGWKSRFVGTDGIIVGTASSTIDPASGHNQFNFYGGVEHGWVNYDVDHENKYYNYGCFKCHTTGPDTGGTWLEGVADLGTFAESGIGCESCHGPGSEHAKSPSKTNIDRVYEFAHLDNAFGGLVYAEGDTVRPDAESNDVNFLCGTCHNRSYTAPINSKGGFIKHHEQWDEFIASEHFEQGFTCITCHDPHKRVIWGGDGITITCETCHTKEAGFQKHNEYADCIDCHMPYAAKSGTTQGQSGYKGDIRSHLFKIIPDTLSIFTESGSDVRDDETRPAALSPAYSCLGCHNDSPTDSIPDMTLAQAAAAAEEMHEPTAIQTDEPLPTRYALKQNYPNPFNPSTTIEFTLPQASITEIAVFDVTGKKITTLMNQYLPAGVHKVRFDASALAAGVYMAKMVSGDYVAFRKMVLIK
;
A
#
# COMPACT_ATOMS: atom_id res chain seq x y z
N MET A 1 52.92 62.78 15.14
CA MET A 1 51.71 62.82 15.98
C MET A 1 50.52 62.47 15.10
N LYS A 2 49.82 61.39 15.44
CA LYS A 2 48.83 60.69 14.61
C LYS A 2 47.53 61.50 14.48
N LYS A 3 46.99 61.57 13.26
CA LYS A 3 45.60 61.96 12.97
C LYS A 3 44.70 60.75 13.27
N LEU A 4 43.71 60.91 14.15
CA LEU A 4 42.72 59.89 14.47
C LEU A 4 41.45 60.17 13.65
N LEU A 5 41.14 59.30 12.69
CA LEU A 5 39.81 59.25 12.07
C LEU A 5 38.87 58.52 13.04
N LEU A 6 37.73 59.14 13.32
CA LEU A 6 36.63 58.54 14.08
C LEU A 6 35.71 57.83 13.07
N SER A 7 35.72 56.51 13.06
CA SER A 7 34.80 55.69 12.27
C SER A 7 33.50 55.49 13.04
N VAL A 8 32.37 55.91 12.46
CA VAL A 8 31.02 55.68 12.98
C VAL A 8 30.68 54.19 12.80
N LEU A 9 30.50 53.46 13.91
CA LEU A 9 29.99 52.09 13.90
C LEU A 9 28.46 52.15 13.90
N LEU A 10 27.84 51.85 12.77
CA LEU A 10 26.39 51.70 12.64
C LEU A 10 26.03 50.29 13.16
N LEU A 11 25.52 50.17 14.39
CA LEU A 11 24.92 48.93 14.88
C LEU A 11 23.53 48.77 14.24
N CYS A 12 23.41 47.89 13.25
CA CYS A 12 22.12 47.37 12.80
C CYS A 12 21.57 46.42 13.87
N LEU A 13 20.64 46.89 14.69
CA LEU A 13 19.79 46.05 15.53
C LEU A 13 18.79 45.33 14.62
N PHE A 14 19.12 44.11 14.19
CA PHE A 14 18.11 43.18 13.68
C PHE A 14 17.27 42.70 14.87
N SER A 15 16.10 43.31 15.06
CA SER A 15 15.03 42.72 15.88
C SER A 15 14.49 41.51 15.12
N GLY A 16 15.12 40.36 15.31
CA GLY A 16 14.57 39.07 14.88
C GLY A 16 13.29 38.81 15.66
N MET A 17 12.15 38.97 15.01
CA MET A 17 10.87 38.49 15.53
C MET A 17 10.97 36.97 15.54
N LEU A 18 11.10 36.36 16.72
CA LEU A 18 11.01 34.91 16.90
C LEU A 18 9.56 34.50 16.63
N TRP A 19 9.27 34.11 15.40
CA TRP A 19 8.03 33.42 15.08
C TRP A 19 8.08 32.05 15.76
N ALA A 20 7.06 31.72 16.55
CA ALA A 20 6.94 30.38 17.10
C ALA A 20 6.83 29.39 15.93
N GLN A 21 7.68 28.38 15.91
CA GLN A 21 7.65 27.34 14.88
C GLN A 21 6.38 26.49 15.05
N ALA A 22 5.73 26.12 13.95
CA ALA A 22 4.57 25.25 13.99
C ALA A 22 4.93 23.90 14.66
N THR A 23 4.07 23.47 15.56
CA THR A 23 4.14 22.19 16.29
C THR A 23 3.10 21.19 15.78
N TYR A 24 3.37 19.91 16.02
CA TYR A 24 2.46 18.80 15.74
C TYR A 24 1.27 18.82 16.71
N VAL A 25 0.07 18.55 16.22
CA VAL A 25 -1.19 18.52 17.00
C VAL A 25 -1.87 17.16 17.03
N GLY A 26 -1.36 16.19 16.28
CA GLY A 26 -1.88 14.83 16.18
C GLY A 26 -3.11 14.70 15.29
N SER A 27 -3.26 13.53 14.66
CA SER A 27 -4.31 13.25 13.68
C SER A 27 -5.72 13.40 14.25
N GLN A 28 -5.92 13.17 15.56
CA GLN A 28 -7.21 13.38 16.23
C GLN A 28 -7.68 14.84 16.17
N THR A 29 -6.75 15.80 16.23
CA THR A 29 -7.07 17.23 16.08
C THR A 29 -7.54 17.50 14.64
N CYS A 30 -6.88 16.92 13.64
CA CYS A 30 -7.27 17.01 12.23
C CYS A 30 -8.68 16.46 11.99
N ALA A 31 -9.05 15.37 12.67
CA ALA A 31 -10.35 14.71 12.57
C ALA A 31 -11.54 15.64 12.88
N THR A 32 -11.33 16.65 13.74
CA THR A 32 -12.39 17.59 14.14
C THR A 32 -12.93 18.43 12.98
N CYS A 33 -12.11 18.68 11.96
CA CYS A 33 -12.47 19.43 10.75
C CYS A 33 -12.50 18.53 9.50
N HIS A 34 -11.71 17.46 9.45
CA HIS A 34 -11.51 16.58 8.29
C HIS A 34 -11.97 15.14 8.55
N SER A 35 -13.13 14.99 9.19
CA SER A 35 -13.67 13.68 9.62
C SER A 35 -13.71 12.64 8.50
N ASP A 36 -14.17 12.97 7.29
CA ASP A 36 -14.22 12.03 6.17
C ASP A 36 -12.81 11.46 5.82
N LYS A 37 -11.81 12.35 5.71
CA LYS A 37 -10.43 11.95 5.41
C LYS A 37 -9.79 11.17 6.54
N TYR A 38 -10.09 11.56 7.78
CA TYR A 38 -9.65 10.83 8.95
C TYR A 38 -10.26 9.42 9.00
N THR A 39 -11.55 9.27 8.69
CA THR A 39 -12.21 7.97 8.65
C THR A 39 -11.57 7.06 7.60
N ASP A 40 -11.37 7.55 6.37
CA ASP A 40 -10.68 6.79 5.32
C ASP A 40 -9.26 6.38 5.77
N TRP A 41 -8.49 7.34 6.32
CA TRP A 41 -7.10 7.13 6.75
C TRP A 41 -7.00 6.14 7.92
N SER A 42 -7.90 6.22 8.88
CA SER A 42 -7.98 5.32 10.04
C SER A 42 -8.33 3.88 9.65
N ALA A 43 -8.88 3.68 8.45
CA ALA A 43 -9.12 2.36 7.86
C ALA A 43 -7.93 1.87 7.01
N SER A 44 -6.83 2.62 6.92
CA SER A 44 -5.60 2.21 6.24
C SER A 44 -4.59 1.60 7.23
N GLY A 45 -3.49 1.03 6.70
CA GLY A 45 -2.41 0.50 7.53
C GLY A 45 -1.40 1.54 8.02
N HIS A 46 -1.48 2.79 7.57
CA HIS A 46 -0.57 3.88 7.97
C HIS A 46 -0.62 4.19 9.48
N PRO A 47 -1.79 4.40 10.12
CA PRO A 47 -1.87 4.67 11.55
C PRO A 47 -1.28 3.57 12.44
N TYR A 48 -1.20 2.34 11.92
CA TYR A 48 -0.88 1.15 12.71
C TYR A 48 0.51 0.59 12.41
N LYS A 49 1.38 1.36 11.74
CA LYS A 49 2.78 0.94 11.51
C LYS A 49 3.56 0.78 12.83
N PHE A 50 3.19 1.55 13.84
CA PHE A 50 3.64 1.36 15.20
C PHE A 50 2.53 1.74 16.18
N SER A 51 2.33 0.92 17.21
CA SER A 51 1.41 1.19 18.31
C SER A 51 2.19 1.15 19.62
N VAL A 52 2.16 2.25 20.38
CA VAL A 52 2.65 2.26 21.76
C VAL A 52 1.63 1.53 22.64
N ILE A 53 2.09 0.62 23.50
CA ILE A 53 1.20 -0.09 24.40
C ILE A 53 0.67 0.84 25.49
N GLN A 54 -0.64 0.78 25.71
CA GLN A 54 -1.35 1.53 26.73
C GLN A 54 -2.09 0.56 27.64
N ASP A 55 -2.10 0.84 28.94
CA ASP A 55 -2.81 0.07 29.96
C ASP A 55 -2.53 -1.45 29.97
N ASN A 56 -1.35 -1.85 29.49
CA ASN A 56 -0.95 -3.26 29.34
C ASN A 56 -1.98 -4.07 28.53
N GLN A 57 -2.51 -3.50 27.45
CA GLN A 57 -3.47 -4.14 26.54
C GLN A 57 -2.91 -4.21 25.10
N PRO A 58 -3.35 -5.20 24.30
CA PRO A 58 -3.01 -5.23 22.88
C PRO A 58 -3.46 -3.97 22.15
N PRO A 59 -2.79 -3.60 21.03
CA PRO A 59 -3.28 -2.54 20.16
C PRO A 59 -4.68 -2.85 19.64
N THR A 60 -5.49 -1.81 19.45
CA THR A 60 -6.82 -1.93 18.84
C THR A 60 -6.75 -1.64 17.34
N TYR A 61 -7.44 -2.46 16.55
CA TYR A 61 -7.52 -2.33 15.11
C TYR A 61 -8.98 -2.21 14.65
N PRO A 62 -9.26 -1.70 13.44
CA PRO A 62 -10.63 -1.66 12.92
C PRO A 62 -11.24 -3.07 12.81
N ASP A 63 -12.53 -3.21 13.10
CA ASP A 63 -13.24 -4.51 13.17
C ASP A 63 -13.11 -5.41 11.92
N PHE A 64 -12.89 -4.83 10.74
CA PHE A 64 -12.73 -5.59 9.50
C PHE A 64 -11.33 -6.21 9.34
N VAL A 65 -10.37 -5.80 10.17
CA VAL A 65 -9.00 -6.28 10.16
C VAL A 65 -8.92 -7.51 11.04
N ILE A 66 -8.59 -8.64 10.43
CA ILE A 66 -8.41 -9.90 11.16
C ILE A 66 -6.97 -9.99 11.64
N ASN A 67 -6.82 -10.04 12.97
CA ASN A 67 -5.56 -10.14 13.68
C ASN A 67 -5.57 -11.33 14.65
N PHE A 68 -4.46 -11.50 15.36
CA PHE A 68 -4.19 -12.62 16.28
C PHE A 68 -3.63 -12.12 17.61
N GLU A 69 -3.96 -10.88 17.99
CA GLU A 69 -3.41 -10.17 19.14
C GLU A 69 -3.63 -10.89 20.47
N ASP A 70 -4.74 -11.60 20.59
CA ASP A 70 -5.07 -12.42 21.78
C ASP A 70 -4.12 -13.60 21.98
N GLN A 71 -3.42 -14.03 20.92
CA GLN A 71 -2.54 -15.21 20.95
C GLN A 71 -1.06 -14.84 20.99
N TRP A 72 -0.71 -13.59 20.70
CA TRP A 72 0.70 -13.20 20.55
C TRP A 72 1.50 -13.44 21.82
N MET A 73 0.94 -13.11 22.98
CA MET A 73 1.65 -13.26 24.25
C MET A 73 1.75 -14.71 24.71
N ASP A 74 0.95 -15.64 24.19
CA ASP A 74 0.99 -17.05 24.57
C ASP A 74 2.24 -17.78 24.03
N SER A 75 2.86 -17.25 22.97
CA SER A 75 3.95 -17.92 22.25
C SER A 75 4.99 -16.95 21.68
N LEU A 76 5.10 -15.75 22.27
CA LEU A 76 6.19 -14.82 21.97
C LEU A 76 7.49 -15.39 22.53
N GLY A 77 8.44 -15.74 21.66
CA GLY A 77 9.66 -16.40 22.08
C GLY A 77 9.44 -17.85 22.55
N SER A 78 10.08 -18.21 23.67
CA SER A 78 10.16 -19.58 24.19
C SER A 78 9.15 -19.90 25.29
N LYS A 79 8.40 -18.91 25.78
CA LYS A 79 7.41 -19.05 26.86
C LYS A 79 6.30 -17.98 26.76
N PRO A 80 5.18 -18.13 27.48
CA PRO A 80 4.18 -17.07 27.57
C PRO A 80 4.72 -15.81 28.28
N HIS A 81 4.20 -14.66 27.84
CA HIS A 81 4.51 -13.31 28.31
C HIS A 81 3.24 -12.53 28.66
N THR A 82 3.41 -11.32 29.20
CA THR A 82 2.30 -10.41 29.48
C THR A 82 2.55 -9.03 28.87
N TRP A 83 1.47 -8.31 28.57
CA TRP A 83 1.55 -7.01 27.89
C TRP A 83 2.26 -5.90 28.69
N ASP A 84 2.45 -6.05 30.00
CA ASP A 84 3.27 -5.14 30.82
C ASP A 84 4.77 -5.26 30.54
N GLU A 85 5.21 -6.32 29.85
CA GLU A 85 6.59 -6.48 29.38
C GLU A 85 6.83 -5.84 27.99
N ILE A 86 5.78 -5.36 27.33
CA ILE A 86 5.82 -4.85 25.95
C ILE A 86 5.59 -3.34 25.92
N ALA A 87 6.52 -2.60 25.33
CA ALA A 87 6.42 -1.15 25.13
C ALA A 87 5.69 -0.76 23.83
N GLY A 88 5.76 -1.61 22.79
CA GLY A 88 5.13 -1.32 21.51
C GLY A 88 5.04 -2.49 20.55
N VAL A 89 4.17 -2.35 19.56
CA VAL A 89 3.97 -3.32 18.46
C VAL A 89 4.26 -2.63 17.13
N ILE A 90 5.12 -3.25 16.32
CA ILE A 90 5.44 -2.82 14.96
C ILE A 90 4.56 -3.63 14.00
N GLY A 91 3.69 -2.96 13.26
CA GLY A 91 2.73 -3.58 12.35
C GLY A 91 1.50 -4.16 13.07
N GLY A 92 1.05 -5.33 12.62
CA GLY A 92 -0.13 -5.99 13.16
C GLY A 92 -1.46 -5.52 12.58
N PHE A 93 -1.48 -4.67 11.56
CA PHE A 93 -2.72 -4.33 10.83
C PHE A 93 -2.97 -5.37 9.74
N GLY A 94 -3.60 -6.50 10.06
CA GLY A 94 -3.95 -7.56 9.09
C GLY A 94 -2.74 -8.26 8.46
N TRP A 95 -1.55 -7.93 8.93
CA TRP A 95 -0.27 -8.32 8.37
C TRP A 95 0.82 -8.18 9.41
N LYS A 96 1.63 -9.24 9.58
CA LYS A 96 2.78 -9.44 10.48
C LYS A 96 2.99 -8.47 11.65
N SER A 97 3.31 -9.01 12.82
CA SER A 97 3.64 -8.22 14.01
C SER A 97 5.03 -8.54 14.54
N ARG A 98 5.67 -7.50 15.11
CA ARG A 98 6.88 -7.60 15.95
C ARG A 98 6.70 -6.74 17.19
N PHE A 99 7.52 -6.99 18.20
CA PHE A 99 7.34 -6.45 19.54
C PHE A 99 8.59 -5.73 20.02
N VAL A 100 8.38 -4.65 20.78
CA VAL A 100 9.42 -3.87 21.45
C VAL A 100 9.26 -4.08 22.95
N GLY A 101 10.30 -4.54 23.64
CA GLY A 101 10.28 -4.70 25.09
C GLY A 101 10.35 -3.36 25.83
N THR A 102 10.10 -3.37 27.14
CA THR A 102 10.26 -2.20 28.02
C THR A 102 11.71 -1.73 28.17
N ASP A 103 12.68 -2.49 27.64
CA ASP A 103 14.08 -2.10 27.47
C ASP A 103 14.33 -1.29 26.18
N GLY A 104 13.30 -1.08 25.36
CA GLY A 104 13.39 -0.39 24.07
C GLY A 104 14.02 -1.24 22.96
N ILE A 105 14.30 -2.52 23.20
CA ILE A 105 14.93 -3.44 22.25
C ILE A 105 13.84 -4.29 21.57
N ILE A 106 14.02 -4.59 20.29
CA ILE A 106 13.16 -5.55 19.59
C ILE A 106 13.25 -6.91 20.29
N VAL A 107 12.10 -7.41 20.73
CA VAL A 107 12.00 -8.70 21.43
C VAL A 107 12.65 -9.81 20.61
N GLY A 108 13.32 -10.74 21.29
CA GLY A 108 13.93 -11.91 20.68
C GLY A 108 15.24 -11.66 19.93
N THR A 109 15.84 -10.48 20.08
CA THR A 109 17.16 -10.15 19.52
C THR A 109 18.25 -10.22 20.60
N ALA A 110 19.52 -10.42 20.23
CA ALA A 110 20.57 -10.88 21.14
C ALA A 110 20.72 -10.10 22.46
N SER A 111 20.29 -8.84 22.52
CA SER A 111 20.36 -8.00 23.73
C SER A 111 19.01 -7.75 24.42
N SER A 112 17.89 -8.26 23.89
CA SER A 112 16.58 -8.05 24.50
C SER A 112 16.43 -8.83 25.81
N THR A 113 15.74 -8.23 26.77
CA THR A 113 15.35 -8.86 28.04
C THR A 113 14.42 -10.05 27.84
N ILE A 114 13.61 -10.02 26.78
CA ILE A 114 12.69 -11.09 26.41
C ILE A 114 13.34 -11.95 25.32
N ASP A 115 13.71 -13.16 25.72
CA ASP A 115 14.03 -14.28 24.84
C ASP A 115 15.11 -14.01 23.75
N PRO A 116 16.27 -13.42 24.09
CA PRO A 116 17.18 -12.74 23.16
C PRO A 116 17.71 -13.54 21.95
N ALA A 117 17.66 -14.87 21.99
CA ALA A 117 18.04 -15.71 20.83
C ALA A 117 17.04 -16.85 20.63
N SER A 118 15.86 -16.67 21.23
CA SER A 118 14.75 -17.61 21.31
C SER A 118 14.33 -18.24 19.99
N GLY A 119 14.20 -17.31 19.04
CA GLY A 119 13.29 -17.43 17.93
C GLY A 119 11.89 -16.89 18.25
N HIS A 120 10.94 -17.09 17.34
CA HIS A 120 9.53 -16.69 17.50
C HIS A 120 9.32 -15.23 17.93
N ASN A 121 9.95 -14.29 17.22
CA ASN A 121 9.86 -12.86 17.55
C ASN A 121 9.23 -12.00 16.43
N GLN A 122 8.79 -12.66 15.36
CA GLN A 122 7.90 -12.10 14.37
C GLN A 122 6.76 -13.07 14.13
N PHE A 123 5.52 -12.63 14.33
CA PHE A 123 4.35 -13.43 14.01
C PHE A 123 3.85 -13.06 12.62
N ASN A 124 3.81 -14.02 11.71
CA ASN A 124 3.37 -13.81 10.33
C ASN A 124 1.92 -14.22 10.15
N PHE A 125 1.17 -13.35 9.50
CA PHE A 125 -0.19 -13.58 9.03
C PHE A 125 -0.47 -12.59 7.90
N TYR A 126 -1.46 -12.87 7.06
CA TYR A 126 -1.88 -11.98 5.99
C TYR A 126 -3.37 -12.17 5.69
N GLY A 127 -4.17 -11.10 5.79
CA GLY A 127 -5.60 -11.14 5.45
C GLY A 127 -6.41 -12.16 6.26
N GLY A 128 -6.04 -12.37 7.53
CA GLY A 128 -6.68 -13.35 8.42
C GLY A 128 -6.20 -14.80 8.27
N VAL A 129 -5.25 -15.07 7.38
CA VAL A 129 -4.58 -16.37 7.30
C VAL A 129 -3.31 -16.34 8.15
N GLU A 130 -3.24 -17.24 9.13
CA GLU A 130 -2.07 -17.42 9.97
C GLU A 130 -0.94 -18.12 9.21
N HIS A 131 0.29 -17.61 9.37
CA HIS A 131 1.52 -18.21 8.85
C HIS A 131 2.55 -18.51 9.95
N GLY A 132 2.18 -18.28 11.22
CA GLY A 132 2.94 -18.68 12.40
C GLY A 132 4.16 -17.81 12.72
N TRP A 133 4.88 -18.21 13.75
CA TRP A 133 6.06 -17.53 14.25
C TRP A 133 7.32 -17.81 13.43
N VAL A 134 8.13 -16.77 13.22
CA VAL A 134 9.44 -16.85 12.59
C VAL A 134 10.47 -16.04 13.35
N ASN A 135 11.75 -16.30 13.04
CA ASN A 135 12.88 -15.60 13.62
C ASN A 135 13.22 -14.37 12.78
N TYR A 136 13.40 -13.24 13.44
CA TYR A 136 13.77 -11.95 12.86
C TYR A 136 14.98 -11.38 13.59
N ASP A 137 16.09 -11.18 12.88
CA ASP A 137 17.32 -10.54 13.40
C ASP A 137 17.80 -11.06 14.78
N VAL A 138 17.65 -12.36 15.06
CA VAL A 138 17.92 -12.93 16.41
C VAL A 138 19.35 -12.70 16.91
N ASP A 139 20.33 -12.66 16.01
CA ASP A 139 21.74 -12.43 16.36
C ASP A 139 22.10 -10.94 16.50
N HIS A 140 21.15 -10.02 16.31
CA HIS A 140 21.42 -8.60 16.30
C HIS A 140 21.53 -8.05 17.73
N GLU A 141 22.74 -7.65 18.13
CA GLU A 141 22.97 -6.98 19.41
C GLU A 141 22.42 -5.54 19.40
N ASN A 142 21.75 -5.16 20.49
CA ASN A 142 21.28 -3.79 20.69
C ASN A 142 20.35 -3.29 19.56
N LYS A 143 19.45 -4.15 19.07
CA LYS A 143 18.44 -3.76 18.07
C LYS A 143 17.37 -2.87 18.72
N TYR A 144 17.71 -1.62 19.00
CA TYR A 144 16.78 -0.66 19.59
C TYR A 144 15.69 -0.25 18.60
N TYR A 145 14.47 -0.08 19.11
CA TYR A 145 13.45 0.71 18.44
C TYR A 145 13.81 2.19 18.66
N ASN A 146 14.47 2.79 17.67
CA ASN A 146 14.97 4.17 17.68
C ASN A 146 14.60 4.92 16.38
N TYR A 147 15.14 6.14 16.17
CA TYR A 147 14.93 6.95 14.97
C TYR A 147 15.01 6.16 13.65
N GLY A 148 15.93 5.20 13.53
CA GLY A 148 16.08 4.37 12.33
C GLY A 148 14.83 3.53 11.99
N CYS A 149 13.98 3.28 12.97
CA CYS A 149 12.67 2.66 12.82
C CYS A 149 11.55 3.71 12.73
N PHE A 150 11.59 4.76 13.55
CA PHE A 150 10.52 5.75 13.68
C PHE A 150 10.31 6.54 12.41
N LYS A 151 11.40 6.82 11.67
CA LYS A 151 11.38 7.58 10.43
C LYS A 151 10.38 7.07 9.40
N CYS A 152 10.08 5.76 9.42
CA CYS A 152 9.08 5.14 8.54
C CYS A 152 7.85 4.60 9.26
N HIS A 153 7.77 4.69 10.59
CA HIS A 153 6.72 4.04 11.40
C HIS A 153 5.99 4.99 12.36
N THR A 154 6.36 6.26 12.42
CA THR A 154 5.80 7.27 13.33
C THR A 154 5.67 8.63 12.63
N THR A 155 5.10 9.61 13.33
CA THR A 155 4.90 10.99 12.87
C THR A 155 5.78 11.96 13.64
N GLY A 156 6.44 12.87 12.93
CA GLY A 156 7.37 13.84 13.52
C GLY A 156 8.54 13.20 14.28
N PRO A 157 9.28 12.25 13.68
CA PRO A 157 10.40 11.58 14.33
C PRO A 157 11.58 12.54 14.55
N ASP A 158 12.19 12.47 15.72
CA ASP A 158 13.35 13.29 16.10
C ASP A 158 14.43 12.41 16.77
N THR A 159 15.70 12.75 16.57
CA THR A 159 16.83 11.99 17.10
C THR A 159 17.14 12.31 18.56
N GLY A 160 16.62 13.41 19.09
CA GLY A 160 16.79 13.86 20.45
C GLY A 160 15.81 13.22 21.43
N GLY A 161 16.28 13.02 22.66
CA GLY A 161 15.47 12.54 23.77
C GLY A 161 15.16 11.04 23.71
N THR A 162 14.03 10.66 24.31
CA THR A 162 13.54 9.29 24.30
C THR A 162 12.02 9.25 24.32
N TRP A 163 11.43 8.35 23.52
CA TRP A 163 10.00 8.03 23.53
C TRP A 163 9.63 7.07 24.68
N LEU A 164 10.62 6.35 25.21
CA LEU A 164 10.43 5.36 26.26
C LEU A 164 11.13 5.82 27.54
N GLU A 165 10.34 6.16 28.55
CA GLU A 165 10.85 6.61 29.84
C GLU A 165 11.78 5.56 30.45
N GLY A 166 12.96 6.00 30.93
CA GLY A 166 13.96 5.13 31.54
C GLY A 166 14.98 4.52 30.57
N VAL A 167 14.79 4.66 29.26
CA VAL A 167 15.77 4.23 28.24
C VAL A 167 16.32 5.45 27.52
N ALA A 168 17.61 5.71 27.62
CA ALA A 168 18.22 6.91 27.03
C ALA A 168 18.38 6.79 25.51
N ASP A 169 18.42 7.95 24.83
CA ASP A 169 18.90 8.11 23.46
C ASP A 169 18.17 7.30 22.37
N LEU A 170 16.87 7.02 22.55
CA LEU A 170 16.05 6.38 21.52
C LEU A 170 15.51 7.36 20.45
N GLY A 171 15.52 8.66 20.75
CA GLY A 171 14.79 9.67 19.97
C GLY A 171 13.31 9.76 20.38
N THR A 172 12.58 10.70 19.80
CA THR A 172 11.16 10.96 20.08
C THR A 172 10.33 10.97 18.80
N PHE A 173 9.01 11.00 18.94
CA PHE A 173 8.05 11.23 17.86
C PHE A 173 6.82 11.95 18.42
N ALA A 174 6.06 12.63 17.55
CA ALA A 174 4.87 13.37 17.93
C ALA A 174 3.61 12.50 18.01
N GLU A 175 3.49 11.49 17.15
CA GLU A 175 2.37 10.55 17.11
C GLU A 175 2.86 9.16 16.64
N SER A 176 2.35 8.08 17.24
CA SER A 176 2.66 6.71 16.82
C SER A 176 1.96 6.38 15.49
N GLY A 177 2.63 5.66 14.60
CA GLY A 177 2.11 5.41 13.26
C GLY A 177 2.30 6.59 12.31
N ILE A 178 1.96 6.38 11.04
CA ILE A 178 1.99 7.41 9.99
C ILE A 178 0.69 8.20 10.04
N GLY A 179 0.73 9.33 10.73
CA GLY A 179 -0.34 10.28 10.97
C GLY A 179 -0.53 11.27 9.83
N CYS A 180 -1.56 12.13 9.96
CA CYS A 180 -1.84 13.18 8.98
C CYS A 180 -0.61 14.09 8.78
N GLU A 181 0.06 14.45 9.88
CA GLU A 181 1.17 15.39 9.89
C GLU A 181 2.50 14.76 9.41
N SER A 182 2.55 13.44 9.17
CA SER A 182 3.68 12.83 8.44
C SER A 182 3.70 13.25 6.98
N CYS A 183 2.53 13.56 6.41
CA CYS A 183 2.40 14.00 5.02
C CYS A 183 2.03 15.49 4.89
N HIS A 184 1.49 16.11 5.93
CA HIS A 184 1.04 17.51 5.91
C HIS A 184 1.88 18.45 6.80
N GLY A 185 2.87 17.91 7.52
CA GLY A 185 3.73 18.68 8.40
C GLY A 185 3.02 19.17 9.68
N PRO A 186 3.74 19.92 10.53
CA PRO A 186 3.20 20.42 11.80
C PRO A 186 1.99 21.36 11.61
N GLY A 187 0.83 20.96 12.11
CA GLY A 187 -0.47 21.59 11.82
C GLY A 187 -0.98 22.59 12.87
N SER A 188 -0.25 22.91 13.93
CA SER A 188 -0.75 23.77 15.02
C SER A 188 -1.24 25.16 14.57
N GLU A 189 -0.60 25.80 13.60
CA GLU A 189 -1.04 27.10 13.09
C GLU A 189 -2.29 26.97 12.21
N HIS A 190 -2.36 25.88 11.43
CA HIS A 190 -3.56 25.53 10.66
C HIS A 190 -4.76 25.24 11.56
N ALA A 191 -4.56 24.43 12.61
CA ALA A 191 -5.62 24.08 13.56
C ALA A 191 -6.20 25.31 14.28
N LYS A 192 -5.37 26.33 14.57
CA LYS A 192 -5.81 27.59 15.18
C LYS A 192 -6.51 28.53 14.18
N SER A 193 -6.05 28.58 12.94
CA SER A 193 -6.53 29.51 11.92
C SER A 193 -6.48 28.85 10.53
N PRO A 194 -7.47 28.03 10.14
CA PRO A 194 -7.39 27.22 8.93
C PRO A 194 -7.16 28.02 7.65
N SER A 195 -6.07 27.72 6.93
CA SER A 195 -5.75 28.28 5.61
C SER A 195 -5.02 27.23 4.76
N LYS A 196 -5.04 27.40 3.43
CA LYS A 196 -4.24 26.56 2.50
C LYS A 196 -2.75 26.91 2.52
N THR A 197 -2.37 27.99 3.19
CA THR A 197 -1.01 28.55 3.18
C THR A 197 -0.25 28.32 4.49
N ASN A 198 -0.88 27.68 5.48
CA ASN A 198 -0.28 27.41 6.79
C ASN A 198 -0.33 25.92 7.16
N ILE A 199 -0.45 25.07 6.14
CA ILE A 199 -0.30 23.62 6.19
C ILE A 199 0.25 23.18 4.84
N ASP A 200 1.10 22.17 4.83
CA ASP A 200 1.63 21.62 3.60
C ASP A 200 0.65 20.63 2.99
N ARG A 201 0.60 20.58 1.65
CA ARG A 201 -0.11 19.51 0.96
C ARG A 201 0.71 18.23 0.88
N VAL A 202 2.02 18.41 0.76
CA VAL A 202 3.04 17.38 0.68
C VAL A 202 4.22 17.89 1.50
N TYR A 203 4.34 17.42 2.72
CA TYR A 203 5.42 17.80 3.62
C TYR A 203 6.62 16.91 3.38
N GLU A 204 7.60 17.43 2.65
CA GLU A 204 8.84 16.71 2.41
C GLU A 204 9.78 16.91 3.59
N PHE A 205 10.09 15.82 4.31
CA PHE A 205 11.03 15.86 5.41
C PHE A 205 12.29 15.09 5.10
N ALA A 206 13.38 15.69 5.55
CA ALA A 206 14.70 15.13 5.51
C ALA A 206 14.81 13.91 6.44
N HIS A 207 15.26 12.77 5.92
CA HIS A 207 15.75 11.68 6.75
C HIS A 207 17.10 12.09 7.36
N LEU A 208 17.19 12.14 8.68
CA LEU A 208 18.40 12.53 9.42
C LEU A 208 19.47 11.42 9.44
N ASP A 209 19.36 10.46 8.52
CA ASP A 209 20.25 9.31 8.37
C ASP A 209 21.67 9.71 7.91
N ASN A 210 21.85 10.94 7.40
CA ASN A 210 23.14 11.51 7.06
C ASN A 210 23.20 13.02 7.33
N ALA A 211 24.42 13.57 7.27
CA ALA A 211 24.70 14.98 7.54
C ALA A 211 23.95 15.97 6.62
N PHE A 212 23.42 15.51 5.49
CA PHE A 212 22.68 16.35 4.53
C PHE A 212 21.16 16.24 4.70
N GLY A 213 20.67 15.36 5.58
CA GLY A 213 19.25 15.12 5.77
C GLY A 213 18.55 14.53 4.53
N GLY A 214 19.31 14.07 3.53
CA GLY A 214 18.73 13.64 2.26
C GLY A 214 18.90 12.16 2.02
N LEU A 215 18.39 11.68 0.89
CA LEU A 215 18.44 10.28 0.52
C LEU A 215 19.54 10.12 -0.52
N VAL A 216 20.50 9.23 -0.23
CA VAL A 216 21.73 9.09 -1.03
C VAL A 216 21.38 8.33 -2.30
N TYR A 217 21.60 8.95 -3.46
CA TYR A 217 21.45 8.36 -4.79
C TYR A 217 22.72 7.57 -5.19
N ALA A 218 22.62 6.75 -6.23
CA ALA A 218 23.81 6.14 -6.83
C ALA A 218 24.69 7.27 -7.39
N GLU A 219 26.01 7.13 -7.33
CA GLU A 219 26.99 8.17 -7.77
C GLU A 219 27.21 9.35 -6.81
N GLY A 220 26.56 9.36 -5.63
CA GLY A 220 26.88 10.30 -4.55
C GLY A 220 26.07 11.61 -4.55
N ASP A 221 25.10 11.74 -5.45
CA ASP A 221 24.11 12.82 -5.39
C ASP A 221 23.11 12.55 -4.26
N THR A 222 22.65 13.61 -3.59
CA THR A 222 21.67 13.50 -2.50
C THR A 222 20.36 14.11 -2.97
N VAL A 223 19.30 13.31 -3.06
CA VAL A 223 17.95 13.84 -3.27
C VAL A 223 17.50 14.48 -1.95
N ARG A 224 17.11 15.75 -2.04
CA ARG A 224 16.69 16.56 -0.90
C ARG A 224 15.22 16.91 -1.07
N PRO A 225 14.52 17.20 0.05
CA PRO A 225 13.24 17.88 -0.01
C PRO A 225 13.29 19.06 -0.98
N ASP A 226 12.38 19.11 -1.93
CA ASP A 226 12.14 20.27 -2.78
C ASP A 226 11.70 21.44 -1.90
N ALA A 227 12.25 22.62 -2.18
CA ALA A 227 11.88 23.86 -1.51
C ALA A 227 10.41 24.22 -1.71
N GLU A 228 9.75 23.67 -2.74
CA GLU A 228 8.32 23.88 -3.01
C GLU A 228 7.38 22.91 -2.31
N SER A 229 7.89 21.82 -1.69
CA SER A 229 7.09 20.84 -0.93
C SER A 229 5.91 20.30 -1.73
N ASN A 230 6.22 19.67 -2.88
CA ASN A 230 5.25 19.17 -3.84
C ASN A 230 5.62 17.80 -4.44
N ASP A 231 6.76 17.22 -4.07
CA ASP A 231 7.24 15.92 -4.53
C ASP A 231 6.68 14.78 -3.66
N VAL A 232 5.47 14.35 -4.04
CA VAL A 232 4.78 13.23 -3.40
C VAL A 232 5.57 11.93 -3.53
N ASN A 233 6.31 11.82 -4.61
CA ASN A 233 7.07 10.65 -4.98
C ASN A 233 8.28 10.49 -4.03
N PHE A 234 9.00 11.58 -3.80
CA PHE A 234 10.01 11.66 -2.75
C PHE A 234 9.43 11.33 -1.38
N LEU A 235 8.31 11.95 -0.99
CA LEU A 235 7.65 11.72 0.30
C LEU A 235 7.29 10.24 0.50
N CYS A 236 6.60 9.61 -0.44
CA CYS A 236 6.23 8.19 -0.37
C CYS A 236 7.48 7.30 -0.32
N GLY A 237 8.49 7.63 -1.14
CA GLY A 237 9.76 6.94 -1.14
C GLY A 237 10.39 6.89 0.24
N THR A 238 10.19 7.88 1.11
CA THR A 238 10.97 7.99 2.35
C THR A 238 10.79 6.73 3.21
N CYS A 239 9.60 6.14 3.14
CA CYS A 239 9.22 4.94 3.85
C CYS A 239 9.18 3.68 2.97
N HIS A 240 9.00 3.83 1.66
CA HIS A 240 8.75 2.74 0.71
C HIS A 240 9.97 2.35 -0.14
N ASN A 241 11.15 2.60 0.41
CA ASN A 241 12.44 2.46 -0.24
C ASN A 241 13.47 1.78 0.68
N ARG A 242 14.47 1.13 0.09
CA ARG A 242 15.66 0.67 0.83
C ARG A 242 16.87 1.56 0.64
N SER A 243 17.15 1.92 -0.60
CA SER A 243 18.44 2.48 -0.95
C SER A 243 18.36 3.75 -1.80
N TYR A 244 17.21 4.09 -2.41
CA TYR A 244 17.03 5.21 -3.36
C TYR A 244 18.00 5.12 -4.54
N THR A 245 18.61 3.96 -4.72
CA THR A 245 19.69 3.68 -5.64
C THR A 245 19.45 2.31 -6.23
N ALA A 246 19.78 2.14 -7.52
CA ALA A 246 20.03 0.81 -8.04
C ALA A 246 21.11 0.10 -7.19
N PRO A 247 20.97 -1.21 -6.96
CA PRO A 247 19.92 -2.10 -7.46
C PRO A 247 18.68 -2.23 -6.55
N ILE A 248 17.54 -2.63 -7.13
CA ILE A 248 16.35 -3.08 -6.41
C ILE A 248 16.68 -4.38 -5.69
N ASN A 249 16.65 -4.42 -4.35
CA ASN A 249 17.18 -5.57 -3.63
C ASN A 249 16.17 -6.73 -3.53
N SER A 250 16.70 -7.95 -3.62
CA SER A 250 15.95 -9.20 -3.45
C SER A 250 16.61 -10.15 -2.45
N LYS A 251 15.81 -11.07 -1.91
CA LYS A 251 16.31 -12.17 -1.08
C LYS A 251 15.36 -13.36 -1.10
N GLY A 252 15.91 -14.56 -1.30
CA GLY A 252 15.16 -15.80 -1.20
C GLY A 252 14.05 -15.91 -2.25
N GLY A 253 14.34 -15.48 -3.48
CA GLY A 253 13.40 -15.54 -4.60
C GLY A 253 12.26 -14.53 -4.53
N PHE A 254 12.41 -13.42 -3.82
CA PHE A 254 11.43 -12.33 -3.81
C PHE A 254 12.15 -10.99 -3.71
N ILE A 255 11.56 -9.96 -4.33
CA ILE A 255 11.93 -8.57 -4.07
C ILE A 255 11.72 -8.29 -2.57
N LYS A 256 12.62 -7.56 -1.93
CA LYS A 256 12.47 -7.27 -0.50
C LYS A 256 11.37 -6.24 -0.30
N HIS A 257 10.70 -6.27 0.85
CA HIS A 257 9.83 -5.16 1.23
C HIS A 257 10.58 -3.82 1.32
N HIS A 258 9.84 -2.73 1.14
CA HIS A 258 10.34 -1.36 1.00
C HIS A 258 11.15 -1.16 -0.29
N GLU A 259 10.72 -1.77 -1.39
CA GLU A 259 11.32 -1.55 -2.72
C GLU A 259 10.27 -0.99 -3.69
N GLN A 260 9.04 -0.73 -3.24
CA GLN A 260 7.96 -0.30 -4.13
C GLN A 260 8.28 1.02 -4.83
N TRP A 261 9.00 1.90 -4.13
CA TRP A 261 9.53 3.12 -4.74
C TRP A 261 10.62 2.81 -5.77
N ASP A 262 11.62 2.00 -5.39
CA ASP A 262 12.73 1.58 -6.25
C ASP A 262 12.22 0.87 -7.54
N GLU A 263 11.18 0.03 -7.42
CA GLU A 263 10.48 -0.60 -8.54
C GLU A 263 9.75 0.41 -9.41
N PHE A 264 9.02 1.35 -8.80
CA PHE A 264 8.21 2.33 -9.52
C PHE A 264 9.07 3.27 -10.36
N ILE A 265 10.19 3.77 -9.82
CA ILE A 265 11.08 4.67 -10.55
C ILE A 265 11.80 4.00 -11.73
N ALA A 266 11.92 2.66 -11.69
CA ALA A 266 12.44 1.88 -12.81
C ALA A 266 11.39 1.62 -13.90
N SER A 267 10.14 2.08 -13.72
CA SER A 267 9.04 1.81 -14.64
C SER A 267 8.83 2.92 -15.67
N GLU A 268 8.27 2.54 -16.82
CA GLU A 268 7.86 3.49 -17.86
C GLU A 268 6.80 4.48 -17.36
N HIS A 269 5.97 4.12 -16.37
CA HIS A 269 5.01 5.06 -15.77
C HIS A 269 5.71 6.25 -15.10
N PHE A 270 6.79 5.99 -14.36
CA PHE A 270 7.57 7.05 -13.75
C PHE A 270 8.24 7.93 -14.81
N GLU A 271 8.78 7.34 -15.88
CA GLU A 271 9.33 8.10 -17.02
C GLU A 271 8.30 9.02 -17.69
N GLN A 272 7.01 8.63 -17.69
CA GLN A 272 5.90 9.45 -18.17
C GLN A 272 5.39 10.48 -17.14
N GLY A 273 6.09 10.64 -16.00
CA GLY A 273 5.77 11.63 -14.97
C GLY A 273 4.66 11.22 -14.00
N PHE A 274 4.35 9.93 -13.89
CA PHE A 274 3.38 9.46 -12.90
C PHE A 274 3.96 9.56 -11.49
N THR A 275 3.06 9.74 -10.53
CA THR A 275 3.37 9.70 -9.10
C THR A 275 2.60 8.59 -8.42
N CYS A 276 2.98 8.24 -7.19
CA CYS A 276 2.23 7.27 -6.38
C CYS A 276 0.74 7.67 -6.30
N ILE A 277 0.45 8.97 -6.14
CA ILE A 277 -0.93 9.46 -6.02
C ILE A 277 -1.64 9.68 -7.35
N THR A 278 -0.98 9.45 -8.48
CA THR A 278 -1.66 9.34 -9.76
C THR A 278 -2.64 8.16 -9.73
N CYS A 279 -2.25 7.06 -9.06
CA CYS A 279 -3.04 5.84 -8.97
C CYS A 279 -3.61 5.54 -7.58
N HIS A 280 -3.10 6.20 -6.52
CA HIS A 280 -3.52 5.95 -5.15
C HIS A 280 -4.11 7.19 -4.46
N ASP A 281 -5.20 7.02 -3.72
CA ASP A 281 -5.62 7.99 -2.71
C ASP A 281 -4.84 7.69 -1.42
N PRO A 282 -3.94 8.60 -0.96
CA PRO A 282 -3.10 8.34 0.21
C PRO A 282 -3.89 8.25 1.53
N HIS A 283 -5.16 8.67 1.52
CA HIS A 283 -6.05 8.54 2.67
C HIS A 283 -6.75 7.19 2.70
N LYS A 284 -6.77 6.42 1.61
CA LYS A 284 -7.58 5.20 1.52
C LYS A 284 -6.71 3.96 1.45
N ARG A 285 -7.24 2.86 1.99
CA ARG A 285 -6.58 1.55 1.89
C ARG A 285 -6.67 1.00 0.46
N VAL A 286 -5.63 0.29 0.02
CA VAL A 286 -5.54 -0.36 -1.30
C VAL A 286 -5.52 -1.88 -1.21
N ILE A 287 -5.63 -2.43 0.01
CA ILE A 287 -5.61 -3.85 0.33
C ILE A 287 -6.93 -4.27 0.99
N TRP A 288 -7.27 -5.56 0.87
CA TRP A 288 -8.45 -6.20 1.46
C TRP A 288 -9.81 -5.63 1.03
N GLY A 289 -9.95 -5.27 -0.25
CA GLY A 289 -11.18 -4.66 -0.79
C GLY A 289 -11.30 -3.17 -0.47
N GLY A 290 -10.17 -2.47 -0.44
CA GLY A 290 -10.11 -1.03 -0.30
C GLY A 290 -10.42 -0.32 -1.61
N ASP A 291 -10.88 0.92 -1.53
CA ASP A 291 -11.25 1.77 -2.67
C ASP A 291 -10.22 2.88 -2.92
N GLY A 292 -8.98 2.69 -2.49
CA GLY A 292 -7.89 3.66 -2.64
C GLY A 292 -7.25 3.72 -4.02
N ILE A 293 -7.77 3.02 -5.03
CA ILE A 293 -7.30 3.11 -6.42
C ILE A 293 -8.07 4.21 -7.15
N THR A 294 -7.37 5.23 -7.64
CA THR A 294 -7.96 6.43 -8.26
C THR A 294 -8.03 6.36 -9.79
N ILE A 295 -7.17 5.55 -10.41
CA ILE A 295 -7.17 5.30 -11.86
C ILE A 295 -7.00 3.81 -12.12
N THR A 296 -7.75 3.27 -13.07
CA THR A 296 -7.61 1.87 -13.48
C THR A 296 -6.75 1.76 -14.73
N CYS A 297 -6.08 0.62 -14.92
CA CYS A 297 -5.15 0.40 -16.03
C CYS A 297 -5.82 0.65 -17.40
N GLU A 298 -7.07 0.20 -17.55
CA GLU A 298 -7.87 0.26 -18.77
C GLU A 298 -8.20 1.69 -19.18
N THR A 299 -8.12 2.65 -18.25
CA THR A 299 -8.32 4.08 -18.55
C THR A 299 -7.30 4.58 -19.56
N CYS A 300 -6.07 4.04 -19.53
CA CYS A 300 -4.99 4.39 -20.46
C CYS A 300 -4.69 3.24 -21.44
N HIS A 301 -4.70 2.00 -20.96
CA HIS A 301 -4.38 0.79 -21.72
C HIS A 301 -5.61 0.17 -22.40
N THR A 302 -6.32 1.00 -23.16
CA THR A 302 -7.60 0.62 -23.80
C THR A 302 -7.45 -0.50 -24.84
N LYS A 303 -6.28 -0.58 -25.50
CA LYS A 303 -5.98 -1.62 -26.48
C LYS A 303 -5.79 -2.96 -25.78
N GLU A 304 -4.93 -3.01 -24.77
CA GLU A 304 -4.62 -4.21 -24.00
C GLU A 304 -5.88 -4.75 -23.32
N ALA A 305 -6.68 -3.86 -22.72
CA ALA A 305 -7.97 -4.20 -22.12
C ALA A 305 -8.98 -4.79 -23.12
N GLY A 306 -8.86 -4.48 -24.41
CA GLY A 306 -9.72 -5.02 -25.46
C GLY A 306 -9.33 -6.43 -25.94
N PHE A 307 -8.11 -6.90 -25.63
CA PHE A 307 -7.54 -8.13 -26.18
C PHE A 307 -6.97 -9.09 -25.13
N GLN A 308 -7.13 -8.80 -23.84
CA GLN A 308 -6.66 -9.67 -22.76
C GLN A 308 -7.23 -11.09 -22.90
N LYS A 309 -6.34 -12.07 -23.10
CA LYS A 309 -6.71 -13.50 -23.20
C LYS A 309 -6.88 -14.18 -21.84
N HIS A 310 -7.64 -13.57 -20.94
CA HIS A 310 -8.04 -14.17 -19.66
C HIS A 310 -9.55 -13.96 -19.44
N ASN A 311 -10.10 -14.72 -18.51
CA ASN A 311 -11.52 -14.64 -18.16
C ASN A 311 -11.80 -13.43 -17.24
N GLU A 312 -13.07 -13.22 -16.90
CA GLU A 312 -13.54 -12.17 -15.97
C GLU A 312 -12.98 -12.27 -14.54
N TYR A 313 -12.09 -13.24 -14.25
CA TYR A 313 -11.56 -13.51 -12.91
C TYR A 313 -10.10 -13.09 -12.72
N ALA A 314 -9.46 -12.48 -13.71
CA ALA A 314 -8.09 -11.94 -13.60
C ALA A 314 -8.05 -10.46 -13.99
N ASP A 315 -7.62 -9.62 -13.06
CA ASP A 315 -7.44 -8.18 -13.28
C ASP A 315 -6.03 -7.89 -13.82
N CYS A 316 -5.84 -6.73 -14.45
CA CYS A 316 -4.52 -6.33 -14.97
C CYS A 316 -3.41 -6.44 -13.90
N ILE A 317 -3.75 -6.08 -12.66
CA ILE A 317 -2.81 -6.11 -11.53
C ILE A 317 -2.38 -7.52 -11.13
N ASP A 318 -3.12 -8.57 -11.49
CA ASP A 318 -2.76 -9.95 -11.12
C ASP A 318 -1.55 -10.44 -11.91
N CYS A 319 -1.37 -9.97 -13.14
CA CYS A 319 -0.21 -10.26 -13.97
C CYS A 319 0.84 -9.14 -13.91
N HIS A 320 0.42 -7.88 -13.95
CA HIS A 320 1.34 -6.73 -14.05
C HIS A 320 1.76 -6.17 -12.68
N MET A 321 1.08 -6.52 -11.60
CA MET A 321 1.49 -6.20 -10.23
C MET A 321 1.38 -7.45 -9.34
N PRO A 322 2.01 -8.57 -9.74
CA PRO A 322 1.90 -9.82 -9.01
C PRO A 322 2.57 -9.66 -7.64
N TYR A 323 2.31 -10.60 -6.74
CA TYR A 323 2.98 -10.63 -5.44
C TYR A 323 4.45 -11.09 -5.57
N ALA A 324 5.29 -10.35 -6.29
CA ALA A 324 6.70 -10.68 -6.52
C ALA A 324 7.63 -10.20 -5.39
N ALA A 325 7.09 -9.46 -4.43
CA ALA A 325 7.82 -8.94 -3.28
C ALA A 325 7.35 -9.61 -1.97
N LYS A 326 8.26 -9.69 -0.99
CA LYS A 326 8.03 -10.34 0.31
C LYS A 326 8.47 -9.49 1.49
N SER A 327 7.58 -9.41 2.47
CA SER A 327 7.71 -8.72 3.75
C SER A 327 7.73 -9.68 4.92
N GLY A 328 6.80 -10.63 4.96
CA GLY A 328 6.64 -11.58 6.06
C GLY A 328 6.54 -13.01 5.54
N THR A 329 5.64 -13.25 4.59
CA THR A 329 5.23 -14.59 4.21
C THR A 329 5.11 -14.77 2.69
N THR A 330 4.94 -16.03 2.27
CA THR A 330 4.49 -16.40 0.92
C THR A 330 3.05 -16.87 0.99
N GLN A 331 2.32 -16.69 -0.09
CA GLN A 331 0.94 -17.13 -0.25
C GLN A 331 0.88 -18.34 -1.19
N GLY A 332 -0.11 -19.21 -0.96
CA GLY A 332 -0.36 -20.39 -1.80
C GLY A 332 0.81 -21.38 -1.88
N GLN A 333 0.79 -22.26 -2.89
CA GLN A 333 1.74 -23.37 -3.04
C GLN A 333 2.65 -23.24 -4.26
N SER A 334 2.46 -22.20 -5.09
CA SER A 334 3.23 -21.99 -6.33
C SER A 334 4.71 -21.71 -6.09
N GLY A 335 5.06 -21.13 -4.94
CA GLY A 335 6.40 -20.63 -4.66
C GLY A 335 6.73 -19.28 -5.33
N TYR A 336 5.81 -18.70 -6.10
CA TYR A 336 5.99 -17.45 -6.84
C TYR A 336 5.10 -16.31 -6.34
N LYS A 337 4.55 -16.43 -5.13
CA LYS A 337 3.60 -15.48 -4.55
C LYS A 337 4.03 -15.10 -3.14
N GLY A 338 4.52 -13.89 -2.98
CA GLY A 338 4.88 -13.23 -1.73
C GLY A 338 3.65 -12.60 -1.08
N ASP A 339 3.83 -11.47 -0.40
CA ASP A 339 2.78 -10.72 0.29
C ASP A 339 2.79 -9.21 -0.04
N ILE A 340 3.62 -8.78 -1.00
CA ILE A 340 3.65 -7.43 -1.55
C ILE A 340 3.52 -7.47 -3.07
N ARG A 341 2.62 -6.65 -3.62
CA ARG A 341 2.48 -6.44 -5.06
C ARG A 341 3.65 -5.61 -5.61
N SER A 342 4.22 -6.09 -6.71
CA SER A 342 5.29 -5.41 -7.45
C SER A 342 4.79 -4.16 -8.17
N HIS A 343 5.69 -3.19 -8.36
CA HIS A 343 5.45 -1.97 -9.14
C HIS A 343 6.37 -1.85 -10.37
N LEU A 344 6.86 -3.00 -10.88
CA LEU A 344 7.64 -3.04 -12.12
C LEU A 344 6.77 -2.97 -13.39
N PHE A 345 5.52 -3.44 -13.33
CA PHE A 345 4.50 -3.47 -14.40
C PHE A 345 4.87 -4.30 -15.65
N LYS A 346 5.99 -4.01 -16.28
CA LYS A 346 6.45 -4.63 -17.51
C LYS A 346 6.73 -6.11 -17.29
N ILE A 347 6.21 -6.94 -18.19
CA ILE A 347 6.49 -8.39 -18.22
C ILE A 347 7.36 -8.64 -19.46
N ILE A 348 8.54 -9.22 -19.27
CA ILE A 348 9.33 -9.73 -20.39
C ILE A 348 8.98 -11.22 -20.56
N PRO A 349 8.37 -11.62 -21.69
CA PRO A 349 7.80 -12.96 -21.88
C PRO A 349 8.88 -14.00 -22.22
N ASP A 350 9.82 -14.21 -21.30
CA ASP A 350 10.85 -15.23 -21.43
C ASP A 350 10.93 -16.11 -20.18
N THR A 351 11.85 -17.08 -20.21
CA THR A 351 12.07 -18.02 -19.11
C THR A 351 13.14 -17.54 -18.14
N LEU A 352 13.64 -16.31 -18.30
CA LEU A 352 14.70 -15.80 -17.46
C LEU A 352 14.16 -15.38 -16.09
N SER A 353 14.98 -15.58 -15.06
CA SER A 353 14.70 -15.10 -13.70
C SER A 353 14.61 -13.57 -13.70
N ILE A 354 13.72 -13.02 -12.85
CA ILE A 354 13.70 -11.58 -12.54
C ILE A 354 14.91 -11.16 -11.69
N PHE A 355 15.60 -12.11 -11.06
CA PHE A 355 16.75 -11.83 -10.19
C PHE A 355 18.08 -12.17 -10.85
N THR A 356 19.13 -11.48 -10.42
CA THR A 356 20.51 -11.77 -10.77
C THR A 356 20.89 -13.20 -10.39
N GLU A 357 22.01 -13.72 -10.92
CA GLU A 357 22.47 -15.08 -10.62
C GLU A 357 22.71 -15.29 -9.11
N SER A 358 23.16 -14.24 -8.39
CA SER A 358 23.28 -14.26 -6.93
C SER A 358 21.94 -14.26 -6.19
N GLY A 359 20.86 -13.86 -6.85
CA GLY A 359 19.54 -13.67 -6.25
C GLY A 359 19.45 -12.50 -5.27
N SER A 360 20.47 -11.64 -5.24
CA SER A 360 20.55 -10.49 -4.33
C SER A 360 19.78 -9.27 -4.82
N ASP A 361 19.52 -9.20 -6.13
CA ASP A 361 18.97 -8.03 -6.79
C ASP A 361 18.03 -8.42 -7.94
N VAL A 362 17.08 -7.53 -8.26
CA VAL A 362 16.36 -7.58 -9.55
C VAL A 362 17.34 -7.29 -10.67
N ARG A 363 17.21 -8.00 -11.79
CA ARG A 363 18.04 -7.79 -12.97
C ARG A 363 17.69 -6.48 -13.63
N ASP A 364 18.69 -5.63 -13.76
CA ASP A 364 18.61 -4.39 -14.53
C ASP A 364 19.99 -4.15 -15.15
N ASP A 365 20.16 -4.61 -16.39
CA ASP A 365 21.43 -4.60 -17.11
C ASP A 365 21.23 -4.25 -18.60
N GLU A 366 22.33 -4.04 -19.33
CA GLU A 366 22.30 -3.67 -20.76
C GLU A 366 21.51 -4.66 -21.64
N THR A 367 21.33 -5.90 -21.18
CA THR A 367 20.62 -6.96 -21.91
C THR A 367 19.17 -7.11 -21.48
N ARG A 368 18.79 -6.61 -20.29
CA ARG A 368 17.45 -6.74 -19.73
C ARG A 368 17.18 -5.62 -18.70
N PRO A 369 16.22 -4.72 -18.96
CA PRO A 369 15.78 -3.77 -17.94
C PRO A 369 15.02 -4.48 -16.81
N ALA A 370 14.92 -3.82 -15.65
CA ALA A 370 14.07 -4.25 -14.55
C ALA A 370 12.63 -4.54 -15.02
N ALA A 371 12.19 -5.78 -14.86
CA ALA A 371 10.88 -6.24 -15.31
C ALA A 371 10.46 -7.53 -14.61
N LEU A 372 9.15 -7.79 -14.64
CA LEU A 372 8.55 -9.05 -14.23
C LEU A 372 8.86 -10.17 -15.22
N SER A 373 8.65 -11.42 -14.77
CA SER A 373 8.69 -12.61 -15.62
C SER A 373 7.39 -13.41 -15.51
N PRO A 374 7.12 -14.31 -16.46
CA PRO A 374 5.99 -15.24 -16.43
C PRO A 374 5.96 -16.13 -15.18
N ALA A 375 7.09 -16.32 -14.50
CA ALA A 375 7.14 -17.08 -13.26
C ALA A 375 6.25 -16.43 -12.18
N TYR A 376 6.41 -15.13 -11.96
CA TYR A 376 5.61 -14.39 -10.99
C TYR A 376 4.25 -13.96 -11.55
N SER A 377 4.19 -13.67 -12.85
CA SER A 377 2.98 -13.13 -13.48
C SER A 377 1.92 -14.20 -13.79
N CYS A 378 2.34 -15.46 -13.98
CA CYS A 378 1.44 -16.56 -14.38
C CYS A 378 1.42 -17.71 -13.36
N LEU A 379 2.59 -18.23 -12.96
CA LEU A 379 2.67 -19.44 -12.13
C LEU A 379 2.16 -19.20 -10.70
N GLY A 380 2.15 -17.94 -10.25
CA GLY A 380 1.52 -17.55 -8.99
C GLY A 380 0.02 -17.83 -8.90
N CYS A 381 -0.67 -18.00 -10.04
CA CYS A 381 -2.07 -18.43 -10.09
C CYS A 381 -2.20 -19.85 -10.66
N HIS A 382 -1.51 -20.15 -11.75
CA HIS A 382 -1.66 -21.42 -12.46
C HIS A 382 -1.15 -22.63 -11.67
N ASN A 383 -0.26 -22.44 -10.71
CA ASN A 383 0.29 -23.51 -9.88
C ASN A 383 0.06 -23.22 -8.38
N ASP A 384 -0.95 -22.40 -8.04
CA ASP A 384 -1.14 -21.91 -6.67
C ASP A 384 -1.77 -22.98 -5.76
N SER A 385 -2.62 -23.85 -6.31
CA SER A 385 -3.23 -24.96 -5.60
C SER A 385 -3.45 -26.17 -6.51
N PRO A 386 -3.03 -27.38 -6.11
CA PRO A 386 -3.27 -28.61 -6.88
C PRO A 386 -4.75 -29.03 -6.93
N THR A 387 -5.61 -28.30 -6.24
CA THR A 387 -7.05 -28.59 -6.13
C THR A 387 -7.93 -27.50 -6.73
N ASP A 388 -7.33 -26.41 -7.23
CA ASP A 388 -8.10 -25.42 -7.97
C ASP A 388 -8.45 -25.94 -9.38
N SER A 389 -9.23 -25.16 -10.12
CA SER A 389 -9.67 -25.50 -11.48
C SER A 389 -8.85 -24.77 -12.54
N ILE A 390 -7.69 -24.19 -12.17
CA ILE A 390 -6.81 -23.47 -13.06
C ILE A 390 -5.78 -24.47 -13.60
N PRO A 391 -5.60 -24.59 -14.93
CA PRO A 391 -4.63 -25.53 -15.47
C PRO A 391 -3.20 -25.15 -15.11
N ASP A 392 -2.46 -26.09 -14.49
CA ASP A 392 -1.02 -25.97 -14.25
C ASP A 392 -0.24 -25.63 -15.52
N MET A 393 0.83 -24.84 -15.35
CA MET A 393 1.72 -24.44 -16.42
C MET A 393 3.19 -24.69 -16.06
N THR A 394 3.96 -25.10 -17.06
CA THR A 394 5.41 -24.97 -17.04
C THR A 394 5.81 -23.51 -17.34
N LEU A 395 7.01 -23.11 -16.91
CA LEU A 395 7.52 -21.76 -17.21
C LEU A 395 7.61 -21.49 -18.72
N ALA A 396 7.94 -22.50 -19.54
CA ALA A 396 7.97 -22.36 -20.99
C ALA A 396 6.58 -22.12 -21.59
N GLN A 397 5.54 -22.80 -21.08
CA GLN A 397 4.16 -22.54 -21.48
C GLN A 397 3.72 -21.15 -21.03
N ALA A 398 4.08 -20.72 -19.83
CA ALA A 398 3.77 -19.39 -19.32
C ALA A 398 4.42 -18.28 -20.15
N ALA A 399 5.69 -18.46 -20.54
CA ALA A 399 6.38 -17.54 -21.44
C ALA A 399 5.72 -17.46 -22.83
N ALA A 400 5.43 -18.61 -23.45
CA ALA A 400 4.75 -18.64 -24.74
C ALA A 400 3.35 -18.01 -24.69
N ALA A 401 2.60 -18.24 -23.60
CA ALA A 401 1.31 -17.58 -23.40
C ALA A 401 1.46 -16.06 -23.25
N ALA A 402 2.45 -15.60 -22.47
CA ALA A 402 2.73 -14.19 -22.22
C ALA A 402 2.98 -13.38 -23.51
N GLU A 403 3.63 -13.97 -24.51
CA GLU A 403 3.91 -13.30 -25.81
C GLU A 403 2.65 -12.86 -26.56
N GLU A 404 1.54 -13.61 -26.42
CA GLU A 404 0.34 -13.37 -27.21
C GLU A 404 -0.84 -12.82 -26.38
N MET A 405 -0.60 -12.41 -25.12
CA MET A 405 -1.66 -12.10 -24.15
C MET A 405 -2.59 -10.97 -24.55
N HIS A 406 -2.10 -10.01 -25.35
CA HIS A 406 -2.83 -8.84 -25.82
C HIS A 406 -2.98 -8.81 -27.35
N GLU A 407 -2.72 -9.93 -28.02
CA GLU A 407 -2.90 -10.05 -29.45
C GLU A 407 -4.36 -10.41 -29.80
N PRO A 408 -4.98 -9.78 -30.81
CA PRO A 408 -6.31 -10.15 -31.25
C PRO A 408 -6.34 -11.64 -31.63
N THR A 409 -7.24 -12.43 -31.03
CA THR A 409 -7.56 -13.73 -31.61
C THR A 409 -8.17 -13.50 -32.99
N ALA A 410 -7.69 -14.22 -34.00
CA ALA A 410 -8.10 -14.05 -35.39
C ALA A 410 -9.53 -14.56 -35.66
N ILE A 411 -10.53 -14.19 -34.84
CA ILE A 411 -11.96 -14.26 -35.10
C ILE A 411 -12.65 -13.15 -34.27
N GLN A 412 -12.52 -11.89 -34.68
CA GLN A 412 -13.51 -10.87 -34.31
C GLN A 412 -14.68 -11.07 -35.28
N THR A 413 -15.76 -11.67 -34.82
CA THR A 413 -17.04 -11.49 -35.53
C THR A 413 -17.37 -10.01 -35.43
N ASP A 414 -17.55 -9.34 -36.58
CA ASP A 414 -18.08 -7.97 -36.72
C ASP A 414 -19.51 -7.85 -36.15
N GLU A 415 -19.71 -8.18 -34.87
CA GLU A 415 -20.92 -7.81 -34.15
C GLU A 415 -20.85 -6.30 -33.95
N PRO A 416 -21.79 -5.52 -34.54
CA PRO A 416 -21.75 -4.08 -34.45
C PRO A 416 -21.80 -3.65 -32.98
N LEU A 417 -20.89 -2.75 -32.60
CA LEU A 417 -20.88 -2.19 -31.25
C LEU A 417 -22.26 -1.62 -30.90
N PRO A 418 -22.71 -1.74 -29.64
CA PRO A 418 -23.97 -1.15 -29.22
C PRO A 418 -23.98 0.35 -29.54
N THR A 419 -25.10 0.86 -30.05
CA THR A 419 -25.21 2.30 -30.38
C THR A 419 -25.78 3.13 -29.24
N ARG A 420 -26.13 2.51 -28.11
CA ARG A 420 -26.69 3.21 -26.93
C ARG A 420 -26.27 2.56 -25.61
N TYR A 421 -26.30 3.38 -24.57
CA TYR A 421 -26.26 2.90 -23.19
C TYR A 421 -27.53 2.12 -22.87
N ALA A 422 -27.42 0.97 -22.22
CA ALA A 422 -28.57 0.24 -21.72
C ALA A 422 -28.21 -0.65 -20.52
N LEU A 423 -28.94 -0.51 -19.42
CA LEU A 423 -28.98 -1.55 -18.38
C LEU A 423 -30.10 -2.54 -18.72
N LYS A 424 -29.79 -3.81 -18.98
CA LYS A 424 -30.81 -4.83 -19.28
C LYS A 424 -31.40 -5.39 -17.99
N GLN A 425 -32.56 -6.02 -18.13
CA GLN A 425 -33.16 -6.76 -17.03
C GLN A 425 -32.23 -7.91 -16.63
N ASN A 426 -31.95 -8.05 -15.34
CA ASN A 426 -31.16 -9.17 -14.84
C ASN A 426 -31.83 -10.51 -15.20
N TYR A 427 -31.03 -11.54 -15.46
CA TYR A 427 -31.53 -12.89 -15.75
C TYR A 427 -30.76 -13.93 -14.92
N PRO A 428 -31.47 -14.85 -14.23
CA PRO A 428 -32.93 -14.91 -14.09
C PRO A 428 -33.49 -13.73 -13.26
N ASN A 429 -34.78 -13.42 -13.42
CA ASN A 429 -35.53 -12.55 -12.51
C ASN A 429 -37.02 -12.99 -12.46
N PRO A 430 -37.55 -13.50 -11.33
CA PRO A 430 -36.90 -13.64 -10.03
C PRO A 430 -35.66 -14.57 -10.06
N PHE A 431 -34.75 -14.40 -9.10
CA PHE A 431 -33.48 -15.15 -9.02
C PHE A 431 -33.26 -15.81 -7.66
N ASN A 432 -32.43 -16.87 -7.62
CA ASN A 432 -32.06 -17.59 -6.39
C ASN A 432 -30.68 -18.28 -6.52
N PRO A 433 -29.71 -17.99 -5.63
CA PRO A 433 -29.47 -16.70 -5.01
C PRO A 433 -28.69 -15.75 -5.94
N SER A 434 -28.33 -16.21 -7.15
CA SER A 434 -27.49 -15.44 -8.08
C SER A 434 -28.20 -15.08 -9.38
N THR A 435 -27.78 -13.98 -9.99
CA THR A 435 -28.29 -13.46 -11.27
C THR A 435 -27.18 -12.76 -12.03
N THR A 436 -27.37 -12.58 -13.34
CA THR A 436 -26.46 -11.80 -14.19
C THR A 436 -27.16 -10.54 -14.67
N ILE A 437 -26.50 -9.40 -14.51
CA ILE A 437 -26.94 -8.10 -15.01
C ILE A 437 -26.14 -7.80 -16.27
N GLU A 438 -26.80 -7.78 -17.42
CA GLU A 438 -26.19 -7.38 -18.69
C GLU A 438 -26.41 -5.89 -18.94
N PHE A 439 -25.44 -5.21 -19.52
CA PHE A 439 -25.56 -3.82 -19.93
C PHE A 439 -24.72 -3.53 -21.17
N THR A 440 -25.00 -2.41 -21.84
CA THR A 440 -24.30 -2.01 -23.06
C THR A 440 -23.74 -0.61 -22.95
N LEU A 441 -22.56 -0.42 -23.53
CA LEU A 441 -21.85 0.85 -23.61
C LEU A 441 -21.56 1.18 -25.08
N PRO A 442 -21.99 2.34 -25.60
CA PRO A 442 -21.72 2.73 -26.97
C PRO A 442 -20.32 3.32 -27.17
N GLN A 443 -19.71 3.74 -26.08
CA GLN A 443 -18.34 4.23 -26.00
C GLN A 443 -17.77 3.82 -24.66
N ALA A 444 -16.46 3.75 -24.59
CA ALA A 444 -15.79 3.39 -23.36
C ALA A 444 -16.04 4.43 -22.26
N SER A 445 -16.26 3.98 -21.02
CA SER A 445 -16.62 4.86 -19.90
C SER A 445 -16.47 4.17 -18.54
N ILE A 446 -16.16 4.97 -17.51
CA ILE A 446 -16.25 4.51 -16.11
C ILE A 446 -17.72 4.22 -15.80
N THR A 447 -17.99 2.99 -15.40
CA THR A 447 -19.34 2.49 -15.18
C THR A 447 -19.45 1.85 -13.80
N GLU A 448 -20.34 2.41 -12.97
CA GLU A 448 -20.73 1.83 -11.68
C GLU A 448 -22.02 1.00 -11.85
N ILE A 449 -22.00 -0.26 -11.41
CA ILE A 449 -23.21 -1.04 -11.14
C ILE A 449 -23.31 -1.26 -9.62
N ALA A 450 -24.34 -0.72 -9.00
CA ALA A 450 -24.59 -0.86 -7.57
C ALA A 450 -26.00 -1.37 -7.28
N VAL A 451 -26.15 -2.10 -6.17
CA VAL A 451 -27.43 -2.66 -5.71
C VAL A 451 -27.92 -1.89 -4.50
N PHE A 452 -29.20 -1.54 -4.53
CA PHE A 452 -29.90 -0.80 -3.49
C PHE A 452 -31.10 -1.60 -2.98
N ASP A 453 -31.50 -1.39 -1.74
CA ASP A 453 -32.79 -1.87 -1.23
C ASP A 453 -33.94 -0.92 -1.59
N VAL A 454 -35.16 -1.28 -1.21
CA VAL A 454 -36.38 -0.49 -1.48
C VAL A 454 -36.42 0.88 -0.77
N THR A 455 -35.57 1.10 0.24
CA THR A 455 -35.45 2.39 0.94
C THR A 455 -34.46 3.33 0.27
N GLY A 456 -33.72 2.84 -0.74
CA GLY A 456 -32.65 3.60 -1.39
C GLY A 456 -31.31 3.50 -0.68
N LYS A 457 -31.17 2.62 0.32
CA LYS A 457 -29.87 2.33 0.93
C LYS A 457 -29.04 1.48 -0.03
N LYS A 458 -27.82 1.92 -0.31
CA LYS A 458 -26.84 1.13 -1.08
C LYS A 458 -26.45 -0.10 -0.28
N ILE A 459 -26.64 -1.27 -0.86
CA ILE A 459 -26.30 -2.57 -0.26
C ILE A 459 -24.87 -2.95 -0.63
N THR A 460 -24.53 -2.84 -1.92
CA THR A 460 -23.18 -3.13 -2.42
C THR A 460 -22.95 -2.45 -3.76
N THR A 461 -21.69 -2.21 -4.09
CA THR A 461 -21.26 -1.88 -5.46
C THR A 461 -20.72 -3.18 -6.08
N LEU A 462 -21.32 -3.64 -7.17
CA LEU A 462 -20.91 -4.86 -7.87
C LEU A 462 -19.68 -4.63 -8.73
N MET A 463 -19.60 -3.44 -9.34
CA MET A 463 -18.43 -2.99 -10.09
C MET A 463 -18.43 -1.47 -10.15
N ASN A 464 -17.24 -0.89 -10.25
CA ASN A 464 -17.02 0.51 -10.55
C ASN A 464 -15.68 0.66 -11.27
N GLN A 465 -15.69 0.44 -12.57
CA GLN A 465 -14.46 0.38 -13.37
C GLN A 465 -14.67 0.97 -14.76
N TYR A 466 -13.58 1.29 -15.43
CA TYR A 466 -13.61 1.64 -16.84
C TYR A 466 -13.92 0.40 -17.69
N LEU A 467 -14.83 0.54 -18.64
CA LEU A 467 -15.19 -0.53 -19.56
C LEU A 467 -15.14 -0.04 -21.01
N PRO A 468 -14.65 -0.87 -21.96
CA PRO A 468 -14.68 -0.53 -23.38
C PRO A 468 -16.12 -0.43 -23.91
N ALA A 469 -16.28 0.13 -25.11
CA ALA A 469 -17.55 0.03 -25.83
C ALA A 469 -17.88 -1.46 -26.06
N GLY A 470 -19.13 -1.87 -25.79
CA GLY A 470 -19.49 -3.27 -25.90
C GLY A 470 -20.65 -3.70 -25.01
N VAL A 471 -20.90 -5.00 -25.01
CA VAL A 471 -21.86 -5.67 -24.14
C VAL A 471 -21.12 -6.28 -22.97
N HIS A 472 -21.56 -5.93 -21.76
CA HIS A 472 -20.92 -6.30 -20.50
C HIS A 472 -21.88 -7.04 -19.62
N LYS A 473 -21.35 -7.85 -18.71
CA LYS A 473 -22.11 -8.63 -17.74
C LYS A 473 -21.44 -8.51 -16.38
N VAL A 474 -22.25 -8.40 -15.33
CA VAL A 474 -21.78 -8.52 -13.95
C VAL A 474 -22.66 -9.51 -13.20
N ARG A 475 -22.04 -10.40 -12.45
CA ARG A 475 -22.74 -11.39 -11.61
C ARG A 475 -23.06 -10.77 -10.25
N PHE A 476 -24.28 -11.03 -9.78
CA PHE A 476 -24.70 -10.67 -8.43
C PHE A 476 -25.04 -11.94 -7.66
N ASP A 477 -24.35 -12.16 -6.54
CA ASP A 477 -24.68 -13.19 -5.55
C ASP A 477 -25.35 -12.55 -4.33
N ALA A 478 -26.60 -12.92 -4.08
CA ALA A 478 -27.41 -12.40 -2.99
C ALA A 478 -27.63 -13.43 -1.87
N SER A 479 -26.75 -14.43 -1.73
CA SER A 479 -26.89 -15.51 -0.73
C SER A 479 -27.00 -14.98 0.71
N ALA A 480 -26.33 -13.86 1.01
CA ALA A 480 -26.36 -13.20 2.31
C ALA A 480 -27.59 -12.28 2.53
N LEU A 481 -28.47 -12.13 1.53
CA LEU A 481 -29.59 -11.20 1.56
C LEU A 481 -30.92 -11.91 1.85
N ALA A 482 -31.90 -11.15 2.36
CA ALA A 482 -33.26 -11.64 2.57
C ALA A 482 -34.03 -11.66 1.24
N ALA A 483 -34.95 -12.61 1.06
CA ALA A 483 -35.84 -12.59 -0.10
C ALA A 483 -36.60 -11.26 -0.15
N GLY A 484 -36.70 -10.65 -1.33
CA GLY A 484 -37.21 -9.28 -1.43
C GLY A 484 -36.93 -8.61 -2.77
N VAL A 485 -37.28 -7.33 -2.84
CA VAL A 485 -37.06 -6.49 -4.02
C VAL A 485 -35.80 -5.67 -3.83
N TYR A 486 -34.97 -5.64 -4.86
CA TYR A 486 -33.73 -4.87 -4.94
C TYR A 486 -33.72 -4.04 -6.22
N MET A 487 -32.89 -3.00 -6.25
CA MET A 487 -32.71 -2.14 -7.41
C MET A 487 -31.24 -2.16 -7.83
N ALA A 488 -30.95 -2.63 -9.04
CA ALA A 488 -29.67 -2.39 -9.68
C ALA A 488 -29.68 -0.98 -10.28
N LYS A 489 -28.63 -0.21 -10.04
CA LYS A 489 -28.38 1.10 -10.62
C LYS A 489 -27.12 1.04 -11.46
N MET A 490 -27.20 1.57 -12.67
CA MET A 490 -26.04 1.83 -13.53
C MET A 490 -25.80 3.34 -13.59
N VAL A 491 -24.56 3.76 -13.42
CA VAL A 491 -24.08 5.13 -13.70
C VAL A 491 -22.92 5.01 -14.66
N SER A 492 -22.98 5.70 -15.80
CA SER A 492 -21.93 5.69 -16.82
C SER A 492 -21.91 7.02 -17.56
N GLY A 493 -20.95 7.89 -17.23
CA GLY A 493 -21.01 9.30 -17.60
C GLY A 493 -22.31 9.95 -17.14
N ASP A 494 -23.04 10.61 -18.05
CA ASP A 494 -24.35 11.22 -17.77
C ASP A 494 -25.52 10.21 -17.80
N TYR A 495 -25.27 8.95 -18.17
CA TYR A 495 -26.32 7.94 -18.22
C TYR A 495 -26.56 7.33 -16.84
N VAL A 496 -27.81 7.39 -16.37
CA VAL A 496 -28.27 6.73 -15.15
C VAL A 496 -29.47 5.85 -15.47
N ALA A 497 -29.42 4.58 -15.08
CA ALA A 497 -30.52 3.64 -15.25
C ALA A 497 -30.74 2.75 -14.04
N PHE A 498 -31.98 2.33 -13.84
CA PHE A 498 -32.38 1.45 -12.74
C PHE A 498 -33.11 0.20 -13.26
N ARG A 499 -32.88 -0.94 -12.62
CA ARG A 499 -33.62 -2.20 -12.86
C ARG A 499 -34.03 -2.85 -11.56
N LYS A 500 -35.31 -3.22 -11.49
CA LYS A 500 -35.88 -3.96 -10.36
C LYS A 500 -35.47 -5.43 -10.46
N MET A 501 -34.96 -5.96 -9.37
CA MET A 501 -34.59 -7.36 -9.19
C MET A 501 -35.42 -7.97 -8.06
N VAL A 502 -35.81 -9.22 -8.19
CA VAL A 502 -36.63 -9.95 -7.21
C VAL A 502 -35.87 -11.19 -6.76
N LEU A 503 -35.36 -11.16 -5.54
CA LEU A 503 -34.70 -12.32 -4.92
C LEU A 503 -35.76 -13.23 -4.30
N ILE A 504 -35.71 -14.50 -4.66
CA ILE A 504 -36.47 -15.59 -4.05
C ILE A 504 -35.49 -16.57 -3.40
N LYS A 505 -35.92 -17.27 -2.34
CA LYS A 505 -35.13 -18.29 -1.65
C LYS A 505 -35.69 -19.69 -1.93
#